data_AF-A0A6J7CR49-F1
#
_entry.id   AF-A0A6J7CR49-F1
#
_cell.length_a   1.000
_cell.length_b   1.000
_cell.length_c   1.000
_cell.angle_alpha   90.00
_cell.angle_beta   90.00
_cell.angle_gamma   90.00
#
_symmetry.space_group_name_H-M   'P 1'
#
loop_
_entity.id
_entity.type
_entity.pdbx_description
1 polymer ?
#
loop_
_entity_poly.entity_id
_entity_poly.type
_entity_poly.pdbx_seq_one_letter_code
_entity_poly.pdbx_strand_id
1 'polypeptide(L)'
;MDFKHVQDQPHGSKRLLLGTFSARVKALKGVQDMATNVKLSDDLVKAAARLAAIEHRSIPKQIEFYFKIAAIAEANPELSFMLIKEILKSDAEATVGHYQFG
;
A
#
# COMPACT_ATOMS: atom_id res chain seq x y z
N MET A 1 57.85 5.18 10.82
CA MET A 1 57.06 5.74 11.94
C MET A 1 56.15 6.84 11.38
N ASP A 2 55.25 6.52 10.46
CA ASP A 2 54.01 5.72 10.58
C ASP A 2 52.80 6.60 10.91
N PHE A 3 51.91 6.66 9.92
CA PHE A 3 50.47 6.85 9.96
C PHE A 3 49.83 7.11 11.33
N LYS A 4 49.16 8.27 11.45
CA LYS A 4 47.73 8.38 11.86
C LYS A 4 47.15 9.60 11.15
N HIS A 5 46.63 9.50 9.92
CA HIS A 5 45.20 9.33 9.65
C HIS A 5 44.32 10.03 10.70
N VAL A 6 44.12 11.33 10.48
CA VAL A 6 42.98 12.07 11.04
C VAL A 6 41.74 11.48 10.40
N GLN A 7 40.91 10.88 11.24
CA GLN A 7 39.65 10.26 10.85
C GLN A 7 38.62 11.38 10.72
N ASP A 8 38.42 11.88 9.49
CA ASP A 8 37.31 12.77 9.17
C ASP A 8 35.99 12.01 9.41
N GLN A 9 35.26 12.45 10.46
CA GLN A 9 33.88 12.04 10.70
C GLN A 9 33.01 12.50 9.52
N PRO A 10 32.26 11.62 8.84
CA PRO A 10 31.39 12.06 7.76
C PRO A 10 30.20 12.82 8.34
N HIS A 11 30.11 14.08 7.93
CA HIS A 11 28.97 14.95 8.16
C HIS A 11 27.64 14.24 7.84
N GLY A 12 26.67 14.48 8.74
CA GLY A 12 25.34 13.89 8.73
C GLY A 12 24.75 13.76 7.34
N SER A 13 24.48 12.51 6.98
CA SER A 13 23.66 12.15 5.84
C SER A 13 22.32 12.87 5.93
N LYS A 14 22.18 13.99 5.22
CA LYS A 14 20.88 14.52 4.80
C LYS A 14 20.33 13.60 3.70
N ARG A 15 20.08 12.34 4.05
CA ARG A 15 19.31 11.38 3.24
C ARG A 15 17.89 11.37 3.78
N LEU A 16 16.97 11.94 3.00
CA LEU A 16 15.61 11.48 2.69
C LEU A 16 14.70 12.67 2.37
N LEU A 17 14.87 13.26 1.18
CA LEU A 17 13.83 14.05 0.52
C LEU A 17 13.61 13.49 -0.88
N LEU A 18 12.90 12.36 -0.92
CA LEU A 18 12.15 11.73 -2.02
C LEU A 18 12.17 10.23 -1.76
N GLY A 19 11.52 9.80 -0.67
CA GLY A 19 11.03 8.44 -0.63
C GLY A 19 9.99 8.34 -1.73
N THR A 20 10.29 7.61 -2.80
CA THR A 20 9.28 7.26 -3.81
C THR A 20 8.07 6.71 -3.06
N PHE A 21 6.87 7.08 -3.47
CA PHE A 21 5.60 6.61 -2.90
C PHE A 21 5.63 5.08 -2.61
N SER A 22 6.30 4.33 -3.48
CA SER A 22 6.63 2.90 -3.34
C SER A 22 7.31 2.50 -2.01
N ALA A 23 8.26 3.30 -1.49
CA ALA A 23 8.95 3.02 -0.24
C ALA A 23 8.04 3.16 1.00
N ARG A 24 7.13 4.14 1.01
CA ARG A 24 6.13 4.30 2.08
C ARG A 24 5.04 3.24 2.00
N VAL A 25 4.61 2.86 0.80
CA VAL A 25 3.69 1.72 0.59
C VAL A 25 4.31 0.40 1.01
N LYS A 26 5.63 0.20 0.81
CA LYS A 26 6.35 -1.01 1.22
C LYS A 26 6.42 -1.17 2.74
N ALA A 27 6.46 -0.08 3.51
CA ALA A 27 6.44 -0.14 4.98
C ALA A 27 5.10 -0.65 5.54
N LEU A 28 4.01 -0.57 4.77
CA LEU A 28 2.69 -1.11 5.13
C LEU A 28 2.52 -2.59 4.77
N LYS A 29 3.46 -3.21 4.03
CA LYS A 29 3.44 -4.65 3.72
C LYS A 29 3.83 -5.56 4.90
N GLY A 30 4.09 -5.00 6.08
CA GLY A 30 4.38 -5.74 7.31
C GLY A 30 3.15 -6.15 8.14
N VAL A 31 1.93 -5.98 7.62
CA VAL A 31 0.72 -6.44 8.31
C VAL A 31 0.55 -7.93 8.01
N GLN A 32 0.77 -8.74 9.04
CA GLN A 32 0.47 -10.18 9.04
C GLN A 32 -0.98 -10.41 8.61
N ASP A 33 -1.25 -11.41 7.76
CA ASP A 33 -2.60 -11.86 7.41
C ASP A 33 -3.27 -12.50 8.65
N MET A 34 -3.76 -11.65 9.56
CA MET A 34 -4.49 -12.08 10.75
C MET A 34 -5.99 -12.14 10.43
N ALA A 35 -6.53 -13.35 10.31
CA ALA A 35 -7.98 -13.56 10.25
C ALA A 35 -8.58 -13.33 11.65
N THR A 36 -9.17 -12.14 11.86
CA THR A 36 -9.88 -11.80 13.09
C THR A 36 -11.38 -11.76 12.82
N ASN A 37 -12.18 -12.44 13.66
CA ASN A 37 -13.63 -12.39 13.55
C ASN A 37 -14.15 -11.06 14.13
N VAL A 38 -14.75 -10.23 13.27
CA VAL A 38 -15.31 -8.93 13.64
C VAL A 38 -16.77 -8.89 13.18
N LYS A 39 -17.68 -8.51 14.07
CA LYS A 39 -19.08 -8.29 13.71
C LYS A 39 -19.21 -6.94 13.01
N LEU A 40 -19.79 -6.96 11.80
CA LEU A 40 -20.12 -5.78 11.02
C LEU A 40 -21.64 -5.68 10.87
N SER A 41 -22.16 -4.49 10.58
CA SER A 41 -23.58 -4.34 10.30
C SER A 41 -23.97 -5.03 8.99
N ASP A 42 -25.16 -5.63 8.97
CA ASP A 42 -25.68 -6.32 7.79
C ASP A 42 -25.72 -5.41 6.55
N ASP A 43 -26.03 -4.13 6.74
CA ASP A 43 -26.09 -3.16 5.64
C ASP A 43 -24.72 -2.89 5.02
N LEU A 44 -23.67 -2.81 5.85
CA LEU A 44 -22.29 -2.68 5.36
C LEU A 44 -21.89 -3.94 4.61
N VAL A 45 -22.18 -5.12 5.16
CA VAL A 45 -21.86 -6.40 4.51
C VAL A 45 -22.58 -6.52 3.16
N LYS A 46 -23.86 -6.15 3.08
CA LYS A 46 -24.64 -6.14 1.83
C LYS A 46 -24.07 -5.15 0.80
N ALA A 47 -23.67 -3.95 1.24
CA ALA A 47 -23.05 -2.97 0.35
C ALA A 47 -21.70 -3.46 -0.19
N ALA A 48 -20.85 -4.00 0.70
CA ALA A 48 -19.58 -4.59 0.34
C ALA A 48 -19.77 -5.78 -0.61
N ALA A 49 -20.76 -6.64 -0.40
CA ALA A 49 -21.05 -7.79 -1.26
C ALA A 49 -21.42 -7.36 -2.69
N ARG A 50 -22.25 -6.32 -2.85
CA ARG A 50 -22.59 -5.79 -4.19
C ARG A 50 -21.35 -5.27 -4.92
N LEU A 51 -20.52 -4.48 -4.24
CA LEU A 51 -19.31 -3.92 -4.83
C LEU A 51 -18.26 -5.00 -5.13
N ALA A 52 -18.09 -5.96 -4.22
CA ALA A 52 -17.17 -7.08 -4.37
C ALA A 52 -17.50 -7.94 -5.59
N ALA A 53 -18.78 -8.19 -5.85
CA ALA A 53 -19.24 -8.93 -7.02
C ALA A 53 -18.91 -8.20 -8.34
N ILE A 54 -19.03 -6.86 -8.37
CA ILE A 54 -18.72 -6.03 -9.55
C ILE A 54 -17.21 -5.96 -9.77
N GLU A 55 -16.43 -5.82 -8.70
CA GLU A 55 -14.97 -5.64 -8.76
C GLU A 55 -14.19 -6.96 -8.71
N HIS A 56 -14.87 -8.10 -8.82
CA HIS A 56 -14.30 -9.45 -8.78
C HIS A 56 -13.39 -9.71 -7.57
N ARG A 57 -13.81 -9.24 -6.39
CA ARG A 57 -13.12 -9.44 -5.10
C ARG A 57 -14.00 -10.23 -4.13
N SER A 58 -13.40 -10.79 -3.08
CA SER A 58 -14.17 -11.30 -1.94
C SER A 58 -14.67 -10.15 -1.07
N ILE A 59 -15.73 -10.39 -0.28
CA ILE A 59 -16.30 -9.38 0.62
C ILE A 59 -15.25 -8.79 1.58
N PRO A 60 -14.42 -9.60 2.27
CA PRO A 60 -13.37 -9.06 3.13
C PRO A 60 -12.34 -8.22 2.37
N LYS A 61 -11.91 -8.69 1.18
CA LYS A 61 -10.95 -7.94 0.35
C LYS A 61 -11.52 -6.63 -0.19
N GLN A 62 -12.83 -6.56 -0.40
CA GLN A 62 -13.49 -5.31 -0.77
C GLN A 62 -13.46 -4.28 0.37
N ILE A 63 -13.69 -4.73 1.60
CA ILE A 63 -13.63 -3.88 2.80
C ILE A 63 -12.20 -3.40 3.04
N GLU A 64 -11.22 -4.29 2.97
CA GLU A 64 -9.79 -3.95 3.05
C GLU A 64 -9.39 -2.93 1.97
N PHE A 65 -9.87 -3.11 0.73
CA PHE A 65 -9.58 -2.21 -0.38
C PHE A 65 -10.09 -0.78 -0.13
N TYR A 66 -11.34 -0.63 0.34
CA TYR A 66 -11.89 0.68 0.68
C TYR A 66 -11.19 1.32 1.88
N PHE A 67 -10.83 0.53 2.90
CA PHE A 67 -10.05 1.02 4.02
C PHE A 67 -8.68 1.54 3.57
N LYS A 68 -8.01 0.82 2.66
CA LYS A 68 -6.75 1.27 2.06
C LYS A 68 -6.89 2.58 1.29
N ILE A 69 -7.97 2.75 0.51
CA ILE A 69 -8.23 4.02 -0.18
C ILE A 69 -8.41 5.16 0.84
N ALA A 70 -9.20 4.94 1.90
CA ALA A 70 -9.42 5.94 2.93
C ALA A 70 -8.12 6.39 3.60
N ALA A 71 -7.25 5.44 3.98
CA ALA A 71 -5.95 5.75 4.58
C ALA A 71 -5.04 6.55 3.63
N ILE A 72 -5.06 6.27 2.32
CA ILE A 72 -4.28 7.03 1.33
C ILE A 72 -4.87 8.43 1.14
N ALA A 73 -6.20 8.56 1.08
CA ALA A 73 -6.88 9.84 0.92
C ALA A 73 -6.67 10.75 2.13
N GLU A 74 -6.66 10.20 3.34
CA GLU A 74 -6.34 10.94 4.57
C GLU A 74 -4.89 11.45 4.56
N ALA A 75 -3.94 10.61 4.10
CA ALA A 75 -2.53 10.98 4.01
C ALA A 75 -2.20 11.92 2.84
N ASN A 76 -3.06 12.00 1.82
CA ASN A 76 -2.86 12.80 0.61
C ASN A 76 -4.19 13.47 0.20
N PRO A 77 -4.66 14.50 0.93
CA PRO A 77 -5.98 15.13 0.70
C PRO A 77 -6.16 15.74 -0.69
N GLU A 78 -5.06 16.04 -1.38
CA GLU A 78 -5.03 16.54 -2.75
C GLU A 78 -5.36 15.47 -3.79
N LEU A 79 -5.19 14.18 -3.45
CA LEU A 79 -5.49 13.07 -4.34
C LEU A 79 -6.97 12.71 -4.21
N SER A 80 -7.69 12.78 -5.33
CA SER A 80 -9.09 12.37 -5.35
C SER A 80 -9.24 10.88 -5.09
N PHE A 81 -10.34 10.50 -4.44
CA PHE A 81 -10.72 9.11 -4.22
C PHE A 81 -10.66 8.27 -5.52
N MET A 82 -11.17 8.82 -6.62
CA MET A 82 -11.19 8.14 -7.91
C MET A 82 -9.79 7.86 -8.45
N LEU A 83 -8.87 8.83 -8.35
CA LEU A 83 -7.49 8.63 -8.78
C LEU A 83 -6.80 7.54 -7.96
N ILE A 84 -6.95 7.55 -6.63
CA ILE A 84 -6.38 6.53 -5.74
C ILE A 84 -6.94 5.14 -6.10
N LYS A 85 -8.25 5.04 -6.32
CA LYS A 85 -8.92 3.78 -6.68
C LYS A 85 -8.35 3.18 -7.97
N GLU A 86 -8.18 3.99 -9.01
CA GLU A 86 -7.66 3.51 -10.30
C GLU A 86 -6.19 3.11 -10.21
N ILE A 87 -5.34 3.87 -9.49
CA ILE A 87 -3.94 3.48 -9.23
C ILE A 87 -3.88 2.09 -8.55
N LEU A 88 -4.70 1.87 -7.51
CA LEU A 88 -4.70 0.61 -6.79
C LEU A 88 -5.28 -0.57 -7.58
N LYS A 89 -6.15 -0.31 -8.57
CA LYS A 89 -6.63 -1.36 -9.49
C LYS A 89 -5.52 -1.77 -10.46
N SER A 90 -4.81 -0.82 -11.06
CA SER A 90 -3.70 -1.10 -11.98
C SER A 90 -2.57 -1.87 -11.30
N ASP A 91 -2.24 -1.56 -10.05
CA ASP A 91 -1.23 -2.30 -9.27
C ASP A 91 -1.63 -3.77 -9.04
N ALA A 92 -2.92 -4.08 -8.95
CA ALA A 92 -3.40 -5.45 -8.79
C ALA A 92 -3.22 -6.27 -10.07
N GLU A 93 -3.37 -5.65 -11.25
CA GLU A 93 -3.21 -6.29 -12.57
C GLU A 93 -1.74 -6.63 -12.87
N ALA A 94 -0.79 -5.77 -12.47
CA ALA A 94 0.64 -5.96 -12.74
C ALA A 94 1.28 -7.15 -11.99
N THR A 95 0.59 -7.75 -11.03
CA THR A 95 1.11 -8.91 -10.27
C THR A 95 0.84 -10.26 -10.94
N VAL A 96 0.06 -10.30 -12.03
CA VAL A 96 -0.25 -11.51 -12.80
C VAL A 96 0.54 -11.49 -14.12
N GLY A 97 1.75 -12.04 -14.14
CA GLY A 97 2.43 -12.36 -15.39
C GLY A 97 3.96 -12.28 -15.39
N HIS A 98 4.64 -13.21 -14.73
CA HIS A 98 5.98 -13.58 -15.18
C HIS A 98 5.84 -14.51 -16.39
N TYR A 99 5.79 -13.92 -17.60
CA TYR A 99 5.92 -14.68 -18.84
C TYR A 99 7.39 -15.07 -19.03
N GLN A 100 7.72 -16.35 -18.85
CA GLN A 100 9.01 -16.89 -19.32
C GLN A 100 8.90 -17.13 -20.82
N PHE A 101 9.66 -16.36 -21.60
CA PHE A 101 9.94 -16.71 -22.99
C PHE A 101 10.98 -17.84 -22.99
N GLY A 102 10.63 -18.95 -23.64
CA GLY A 102 11.55 -20.04 -23.98
C GLY A 102 12.13 -19.86 -25.37
#